data_AF-A9EDW3-F1
#
_entry.id   AF-A9EDW3-F1
#
_cell.length_a   1.000
_cell.length_b   1.000
_cell.length_c   1.000
_cell.angle_alpha   90.00
_cell.angle_beta   90.00
_cell.angle_gamma   90.00
#
_symmetry.space_group_name_H-M   'P 1'
#
loop_
_entity.id
_entity.type
_entity.pdbx_description
1 polymer ?
#
loop_
_entity_poly.entity_id
_entity_poly.type
_entity_poly.pdbx_seq_one_letter_code
_entity_poly.pdbx_strand_id
1 'polypeptide(L)' 'MKHVKDIQTLKTITVEELKSFEGFADVSIDEAQHIIQTLKELSLLTHNIVSSHATSESISKFRKAK' A
#
# COMPACT_ATOMS: atom_id res chain seq x y z
N MET A 1 -14.69 -8.43 13.45
CA MET A 1 -13.80 -7.96 12.37
C MET A 1 -12.90 -6.88 12.95
N LYS A 2 -11.61 -7.15 13.17
CA LYS A 2 -10.67 -6.11 13.59
C LYS A 2 -10.27 -5.33 12.34
N HIS A 3 -11.01 -4.27 12.07
CA HIS A 3 -10.67 -3.29 11.05
C HIS A 3 -9.44 -2.49 11.50
N VAL A 4 -8.55 -2.29 10.53
CA VAL A 4 -7.43 -1.34 10.49
C VAL A 4 -6.25 -1.67 11.42
N LYS A 5 -5.06 -1.87 10.83
CA LYS A 5 -3.81 -1.53 11.49
C LYS A 5 -2.94 -0.73 10.54
N ASP A 6 -3.20 0.57 10.60
CA ASP A 6 -2.29 1.67 10.37
C ASP A 6 -1.55 1.75 9.03
N ILE A 7 -1.92 2.74 8.22
CA ILE A 7 -1.05 3.30 7.17
C ILE A 7 0.30 3.73 7.77
N GLN A 8 0.35 4.02 9.09
CA GLN A 8 1.60 4.30 9.82
C GLN A 8 2.60 3.13 9.81
N THR A 9 2.14 1.88 9.62
CA THR A 9 3.06 0.73 9.50
C THR A 9 3.60 0.54 8.08
N LEU A 10 2.99 1.16 7.07
CA LEU A 10 3.56 1.19 5.72
C LEU A 10 4.77 2.13 5.73
N LYS A 11 5.94 1.57 5.46
CA LYS A 11 7.19 2.33 5.34
C LYS A 11 6.96 3.45 4.33
N THR A 12 6.98 4.68 4.82
CA THR A 12 6.77 5.88 4.01
C THR A 12 8.12 6.32 3.48
N ILE A 13 8.23 6.56 2.18
CA ILE A 13 9.39 7.24 1.61
C ILE A 13 9.31 8.74 1.93
N THR A 14 10.44 9.33 2.26
CA THR A 14 10.62 10.78 2.43
C THR A 14 10.63 11.49 1.09
N VAL A 15 10.50 12.82 1.10
CA VAL A 15 10.61 13.64 -0.13
C VAL A 15 12.01 13.52 -0.71
N GLU A 16 13.03 13.49 0.14
CA GLU A 16 14.43 13.34 -0.24
C GLU A 16 14.68 11.98 -0.91
N GLU A 17 14.13 10.91 -0.34
CA GLU A 17 14.15 9.58 -0.97
C GLU A 17 13.41 9.59 -2.31
N LEU A 18 12.24 10.23 -2.41
CA LEU A 18 11.52 10.35 -3.69
C LEU A 18 12.36 11.08 -4.75
N LYS A 19 13.02 12.19 -4.39
CA LYS A 19 13.85 12.96 -5.33
C LYS A 19 15.13 12.24 -5.73
N SER A 20 15.55 11.22 -5.00
CA SER A 20 16.69 10.38 -5.36
C SER A 20 16.40 9.44 -6.54
N PHE A 21 15.12 9.22 -6.87
CA PHE A 21 14.74 8.41 -8.03
C PHE A 21 14.90 9.21 -9.33
N GLU A 22 15.38 8.54 -10.38
CA GLU A 22 15.52 9.12 -11.72
C GLU A 22 14.16 9.65 -12.21
N GLY A 23 14.15 10.89 -12.69
CA GLY A 23 12.93 11.57 -13.15
C GLY A 23 12.13 12.33 -12.08
N PHE A 24 12.52 12.27 -10.80
CA PHE A 24 11.84 12.99 -9.71
C PHE A 24 12.66 14.14 -9.10
N ALA A 25 13.88 14.39 -9.56
CA ALA A 25 14.80 15.37 -8.97
C ALA A 25 14.21 16.80 -8.91
N ASP A 26 13.52 17.22 -9.97
CA ASP A 26 13.00 18.59 -10.14
C ASP A 26 11.57 18.76 -9.63
N VAL A 27 10.97 17.73 -9.03
CA VAL A 27 9.58 17.76 -8.57
C VAL A 27 9.45 18.71 -7.38
N SER A 28 8.40 19.52 -7.35
CA SER A 28 8.14 20.42 -6.22
C SER A 28 7.84 19.64 -4.94
N ILE A 29 7.95 20.29 -3.78
CA ILE A 29 7.65 19.63 -2.49
C ILE A 29 6.18 19.19 -2.46
N ASP A 30 5.26 20.02 -2.95
CA ASP A 30 3.83 19.73 -2.96
C ASP A 30 3.49 18.53 -3.86
N GLU A 31 4.07 18.48 -5.05
CA GLU A 31 3.93 17.33 -5.96
C GLU A 31 4.54 16.07 -5.36
N ALA A 32 5.71 16.16 -4.73
CA ALA A 32 6.35 15.04 -4.05
C ALA A 32 5.45 14.49 -2.92
N GLN A 33 4.85 15.36 -2.12
CA GLN A 33 3.89 14.96 -1.09
C GLN A 33 2.66 14.27 -1.70
N HIS A 34 2.13 14.79 -2.80
CA HIS A 34 1.00 14.20 -3.50
C HIS A 34 1.30 12.81 -4.07
N ILE A 35 2.49 12.64 -4.67
CA ILE A 35 2.97 11.35 -5.18
C ILE A 35 3.10 10.35 -4.03
N ILE A 36 3.75 10.75 -2.92
CA ILE A 36 3.92 9.89 -1.74
C ILE A 36 2.56 9.43 -1.19
N GLN A 37 1.59 10.35 -1.11
CA GLN A 37 0.24 10.02 -0.66
C GLN A 37 -0.44 9.03 -1.61
N THR A 38 -0.36 9.25 -2.91
CA THR A 38 -0.93 8.35 -3.92
C THR A 38 -0.34 6.94 -3.83
N LEU A 39 0.99 6.84 -3.66
CA LEU A 39 1.66 5.55 -3.49
C LEU A 39 1.21 4.81 -2.22
N LYS A 40 0.95 5.54 -1.12
CA LYS A 40 0.39 4.94 0.11
C LYS A 40 -0.99 4.36 -0.11
N GLU A 41 -1.85 5.09 -0.80
CA GLU A 41 -3.21 4.66 -1.10
C GLU A 41 -3.23 3.43 -1.99
N LEU A 42 -2.39 3.40 -3.04
CA LEU A 42 -2.23 2.24 -3.91
C LEU A 42 -1.69 1.01 -3.15
N SER A 43 -0.70 1.22 -2.28
CA SER A 43 -0.16 0.15 -1.43
C SER A 43 -1.23 -0.43 -0.51
N LEU A 44 -2.03 0.42 0.13
CA LEU A 44 -3.13 0.00 0.99
C LEU A 44 -4.21 -0.76 0.21
N LEU A 45 -4.60 -0.25 -0.96
CA LEU A 45 -5.56 -0.92 -1.84
C LEU A 45 -5.07 -2.30 -2.25
N THR A 46 -3.81 -2.41 -2.69
CA THR A 46 -3.19 -3.67 -3.10
C THR A 46 -3.14 -4.67 -1.95
N HIS A 47 -2.71 -4.22 -0.77
CA HIS A 47 -2.69 -5.05 0.44
C HIS A 47 -4.09 -5.58 0.77
N ASN A 48 -5.12 -4.74 0.68
CA ASN A 48 -6.49 -5.14 0.96
C ASN A 48 -7.01 -6.18 -0.06
N ILE A 49 -6.71 -5.99 -1.35
CA ILE A 49 -7.09 -6.95 -2.41
C ILE A 49 -6.40 -8.29 -2.16
N VAL A 50 -5.07 -8.30 -1.96
CA VAL A 50 -4.31 -9.53 -1.73
C VAL A 50 -4.78 -10.24 -0.46
N SER A 51 -4.99 -9.51 0.64
CA SER A 51 -5.47 -10.08 1.90
C SER A 51 -6.88 -10.66 1.77
N SER A 52 -7.78 -9.95 1.07
CA SER A 52 -9.14 -10.42 0.78
C SER A 52 -9.15 -11.67 -0.11
N HIS A 53 -8.28 -11.74 -1.11
CA HIS A 53 -8.15 -12.92 -1.96
C HIS A 53 -7.53 -14.11 -1.21
N ALA A 54 -6.48 -13.87 -0.41
CA ALA A 54 -5.84 -14.91 0.40
C ALA A 54 -6.79 -15.49 1.46
N THR A 55 -7.64 -14.66 2.06
CA THR A 55 -8.70 -15.11 2.98
C THR A 55 -9.79 -15.89 2.25
N SER A 56 -10.18 -15.47 1.04
CA SER A 56 -11.15 -16.18 0.20
C SER A 56 -10.67 -17.59 -0.18
N GLU A 57 -9.41 -17.74 -0.60
CA GLU A 57 -8.83 -19.06 -0.90
C GLU A 57 -8.78 -19.98 0.32
N SER A 58 -8.44 -19.42 1.49
CA SER A 58 -8.41 -20.17 2.75
C SER A 58 -9.80 -20.72 3.09
N ILE A 59 -10.85 -19.90 2.97
CA ILE A 59 -12.25 -20.32 3.20
C ILE A 59 -12.69 -21.37 2.17
N SER A 60 -12.29 -21.25 0.90
CA SER A 60 -12.60 -22.24 -0.13
C SER A 60 -11.98 -23.61 0.17
N LYS A 61 -10.76 -23.65 0.75
CA LYS A 61 -10.12 -24.91 1.16
C LYS A 61 -10.86 -25.57 2.32
N PHE A 62 -11.34 -24.78 3.29
CA PHE A 62 -12.17 -25.30 4.38
C PHE A 62 -13.54 -25.81 3.92
N ARG A 63 -14.16 -25.24 2.88
CA ARG A 63 -15.44 -25.76 2.32
C ARG A 63 -15.30 -27.11 1.62
N LYS A 64 -14.13 -27.44 1.06
CA LYS A 64 -13.90 -28.72 0.35
C LYS A 64 -13.49 -29.87 1.27
N ALA A 65 -13.13 -29.58 2.52
CA ALA A 65 -12.69 -30.58 3.50
C ALA A 65 -13.85 -31.23 4.28
N LYS A 66 -15.06 -31.24 3.73
CA LYS A 66 -16.27 -31.79 4.37
C LYS A 66 -16.99 -32.77 3.45
#